data_AF-A0A946TFS5-F1
#
_entry.id   AF-A0A946TFS5-F1
#
_cell.length_a   1.000
_cell.length_b   1.000
_cell.length_c   1.000
_cell.angle_alpha   90.00
_cell.angle_beta   90.00
_cell.angle_gamma   90.00
#
_symmetry.space_group_name_H-M   'P 1'
#
loop_
_entity.id
_entity.type
_entity.pdbx_description
1 polymer ?
#
loop_
_entity_poly.entity_id
_entity_poly.type
_entity_poly.pdbx_seq_one_letter_code
_entity_poly.pdbx_strand_id
1 'polypeptide(L)'
;MANVAARLDPAGQRNHEYRTMNPSDPLAELRDIHLPSSVSAWPLAPGWWILIAIACAGLSALFIVCLRRHRVRLYRRQALIQLQQIEQSSNNQVVALIELLKKTANSAYPGQHYSSLSINEFFIFLAQSCPAALFPKPPDNLNSLLYAKETELDPQLAEQLIKNTRVWIRQHLPSHKLDYQSLC
;
A
#
# COMPACT_ATOMS: atom_id res chain seq x y z
N MET A 1 -104.21 84.54 -8.25
CA MET A 1 -104.43 84.19 -6.83
C MET A 1 -103.81 82.81 -6.60
N ALA A 2 -102.91 82.70 -5.60
CA ALA A 2 -102.38 81.51 -4.88
C ALA A 2 -102.05 80.23 -5.71
N ASN A 3 -100.99 79.45 -5.48
CA ASN A 3 -100.28 79.01 -4.26
C ASN A 3 -99.04 78.23 -4.76
N VAL A 4 -97.81 78.50 -4.32
CA VAL A 4 -97.07 77.86 -3.20
C VAL A 4 -96.93 76.32 -3.26
N ALA A 5 -95.68 75.88 -2.99
CA ALA A 5 -95.17 74.55 -2.60
C ALA A 5 -94.51 73.74 -3.74
N ALA A 6 -93.19 73.79 -3.89
CA ALA A 6 -92.18 73.06 -3.10
C ALA A 6 -92.21 71.54 -3.32
N ARG A 7 -91.29 71.02 -4.15
CA ARG A 7 -90.61 69.76 -3.84
C ARG A 7 -89.32 69.62 -4.66
N LEU A 8 -88.22 69.62 -3.91
CA LEU A 8 -86.86 69.20 -4.19
C LEU A 8 -86.71 68.15 -5.32
N ASP A 9 -85.90 68.49 -6.32
CA ASP A 9 -85.22 67.51 -7.18
C ASP A 9 -84.25 66.66 -6.33
N PRO A 10 -84.37 65.33 -6.27
CA PRO A 10 -83.30 64.51 -5.74
C PRO A 10 -82.21 64.37 -6.81
N ALA A 11 -81.17 65.19 -6.68
CA ALA A 11 -79.85 64.89 -7.23
C ALA A 11 -79.38 63.54 -6.65
N GLY A 12 -79.41 62.50 -7.46
CA GLY A 12 -79.02 61.15 -7.09
C GLY A 12 -78.68 60.34 -8.32
N GLN A 13 -77.68 60.81 -9.07
CA GLN A 13 -77.14 60.16 -10.25
C GLN A 13 -76.77 58.70 -9.96
N ARG A 14 -77.41 57.82 -10.75
CA ARG A 14 -76.79 56.77 -11.56
C ARG A 14 -75.62 56.01 -10.93
N ASN A 15 -75.94 54.79 -10.51
CA ASN A 15 -75.09 53.60 -10.50
C ASN A 15 -73.90 53.74 -11.46
N HIS A 16 -72.74 54.03 -10.89
CA HIS A 16 -71.49 53.56 -11.45
C HIS A 16 -70.69 53.02 -10.28
N GLU A 17 -70.81 51.70 -10.09
CA GLU A 17 -69.70 50.90 -9.60
C GLU A 17 -68.47 51.36 -10.40
N TYR A 18 -67.64 52.20 -9.81
CA TYR A 18 -66.25 52.29 -10.22
C TYR A 18 -65.64 50.99 -9.73
N ARG A 19 -65.88 49.93 -10.52
CA ARG A 19 -64.91 48.88 -10.75
C ARG A 19 -63.67 49.66 -11.12
N THR A 20 -62.79 49.88 -10.15
CA THR A 20 -61.40 50.18 -10.42
C THR A 20 -60.92 48.97 -11.20
N MET A 21 -61.06 49.05 -12.53
CA MET A 21 -60.22 48.32 -13.45
C MET A 21 -58.83 48.79 -13.09
N ASN A 22 -58.19 48.07 -12.17
CA ASN A 22 -56.76 48.13 -11.99
C ASN A 22 -56.20 47.82 -13.39
N PRO A 23 -55.66 48.81 -14.10
CA PRO A 23 -55.21 48.62 -15.46
C PRO A 23 -53.93 47.83 -15.36
N SER A 24 -54.05 46.50 -15.32
CA SER A 24 -52.96 45.54 -15.47
C SER A 24 -51.72 45.99 -14.69
N ASP A 25 -51.78 45.86 -13.36
CA ASP A 25 -50.66 46.13 -12.47
C ASP A 25 -49.45 45.29 -12.94
N PRO A 26 -48.50 45.88 -13.68
CA PRO A 26 -47.47 45.13 -14.37
C PRO A 26 -46.44 44.56 -13.37
N LEU A 27 -46.55 44.97 -12.10
CA LEU A 27 -45.77 44.47 -10.98
C LEU A 27 -46.38 43.20 -10.37
N ALA A 28 -47.70 43.00 -10.50
CA ALA A 28 -48.37 41.76 -10.06
C ALA A 28 -48.09 40.59 -11.02
N GLU A 29 -47.67 40.90 -12.25
CA GLU A 29 -47.22 39.92 -13.25
C GLU A 29 -45.70 39.70 -13.21
N LEU A 30 -45.00 40.30 -12.25
CA LEU A 30 -43.63 39.91 -11.90
C LEU A 30 -43.68 38.57 -11.15
N ARG A 31 -44.05 37.52 -11.88
CA ARG A 31 -43.88 36.13 -11.48
C ARG A 31 -42.46 36.00 -10.95
N ASP A 32 -42.35 35.56 -9.70
CA ASP A 32 -41.10 35.14 -9.08
C ASP A 32 -40.21 34.52 -10.15
N ILE A 33 -39.08 35.18 -10.42
CA ILE A 33 -38.02 34.58 -11.23
C ILE A 33 -37.61 33.34 -10.43
N HIS A 34 -38.14 32.19 -10.83
CA HIS A 34 -37.57 30.92 -10.46
C HIS A 34 -36.16 30.94 -11.00
N LEU A 35 -35.19 31.28 -10.14
CA LEU A 35 -33.80 30.95 -10.42
C LEU A 35 -33.80 29.45 -10.73
N PRO A 36 -33.19 29.01 -11.85
CA PRO A 36 -33.03 27.59 -12.06
C PRO A 36 -32.35 27.06 -10.81
N SER A 37 -33.00 26.10 -10.15
CA SER A 37 -32.44 25.39 -9.00
C SER A 37 -30.98 25.16 -9.31
N SER A 38 -30.09 25.75 -8.51
CA SER A 38 -28.63 25.72 -8.71
C SER A 38 -28.29 24.34 -9.23
N VAL A 39 -27.79 24.25 -10.47
CA VAL A 39 -27.54 22.97 -11.15
C VAL A 39 -26.87 22.10 -10.11
N SER A 40 -27.61 21.11 -9.60
CA SER A 40 -27.06 20.25 -8.58
C SER A 40 -25.84 19.66 -9.26
N ALA A 41 -24.65 19.96 -8.73
CA ALA A 41 -23.38 19.66 -9.37
C ALA A 41 -23.10 18.14 -9.32
N TRP A 42 -24.08 17.33 -9.75
CA TRP A 42 -24.16 15.90 -9.69
C TRP A 42 -25.16 15.44 -10.78
N PRO A 43 -24.77 14.51 -11.66
CA PRO A 43 -23.89 13.41 -11.34
C PRO A 43 -22.52 13.64 -11.96
N LEU A 44 -21.44 13.42 -11.20
CA LEU A 44 -20.25 12.88 -11.84
C LEU A 44 -20.75 11.65 -12.61
N ALA A 45 -20.83 11.75 -13.94
CA ALA A 45 -21.30 10.67 -14.79
C ALA A 45 -20.64 9.37 -14.32
N PRO A 46 -21.36 8.23 -14.23
CA PRO A 46 -20.86 7.01 -13.59
C PRO A 46 -19.48 6.53 -14.09
N GLY A 47 -19.03 6.99 -15.27
CA GLY A 47 -17.68 6.79 -15.78
C GLY A 47 -16.54 7.39 -14.93
N TRP A 48 -16.78 8.43 -14.11
CA TRP A 48 -15.75 8.94 -13.20
C TRP A 48 -15.42 7.97 -12.08
N TRP A 49 -16.41 7.22 -11.60
CA TRP A 49 -16.18 6.16 -10.61
C TRP A 49 -15.30 5.06 -11.18
N ILE A 50 -15.45 4.72 -12.46
CA ILE A 50 -14.58 3.79 -13.17
C ILE A 50 -13.16 4.35 -13.26
N LEU A 51 -13.00 5.64 -13.61
CA LEU A 51 -11.70 6.31 -13.63
C LEU A 51 -11.02 6.32 -12.25
N ILE A 52 -11.76 6.64 -11.18
CA ILE A 52 -11.26 6.61 -9.80
C ILE A 52 -10.88 5.17 -9.41
N ALA A 53 -11.70 4.18 -9.75
CA ALA A 53 -11.41 2.78 -9.45
C ALA A 53 -10.13 2.31 -10.15
N ILE A 54 -9.95 2.67 -11.43
CA ILE A 54 -8.72 2.36 -12.18
C ILE A 54 -7.52 3.09 -11.58
N ALA A 55 -7.66 4.38 -11.23
CA ALA A 55 -6.59 5.15 -10.60
C ALA A 55 -6.18 4.55 -9.24
N CYS A 56 -7.15 4.18 -8.40
CA CYS A 56 -6.91 3.51 -7.13
C CYS A 56 -6.26 2.13 -7.32
N ALA A 57 -6.70 1.34 -8.30
CA ALA A 57 -6.10 0.05 -8.63
C ALA A 57 -4.65 0.21 -9.12
N GLY A 58 -4.38 1.19 -9.99
CA GLY A 58 -3.03 1.50 -10.45
C GLY A 58 -2.12 1.97 -9.31
N LEU A 59 -2.63 2.85 -8.44
CA LEU A 59 -1.86 3.38 -7.31
C LEU A 59 -1.56 2.29 -6.27
N SER A 60 -2.54 1.44 -5.96
CA SER A 60 -2.35 0.30 -5.05
C SER A 60 -1.37 -0.72 -5.62
N ALA A 61 -1.45 -1.05 -6.91
CA ALA A 61 -0.47 -1.92 -7.57
C ALA A 61 0.94 -1.32 -7.52
N LEU A 62 1.08 -0.03 -7.85
CA LEU A 62 2.35 0.69 -7.77
C LEU A 62 2.91 0.68 -6.34
N PHE A 63 2.05 0.94 -5.36
CA PHE A 63 2.42 0.94 -3.95
C PHE A 63 2.90 -0.44 -3.49
N ILE A 64 2.19 -1.52 -3.84
CA ILE A 64 2.58 -2.89 -3.52
C ILE A 64 3.93 -3.26 -4.17
N VAL A 65 4.12 -2.91 -5.45
CA VAL A 65 5.39 -3.17 -6.17
C VAL A 65 6.53 -2.37 -5.54
N CYS A 66 6.29 -1.10 -5.22
CA CYS A 66 7.28 -0.23 -4.58
C CYS A 66 7.67 -0.76 -3.21
N LEU A 67 6.68 -1.13 -2.37
CA LEU A 67 6.91 -1.73 -1.06
C LEU A 67 7.69 -3.04 -1.16
N ARG A 68 7.32 -3.94 -2.08
CA ARG A 68 8.06 -5.19 -2.32
C ARG A 68 9.51 -4.91 -2.70
N ARG A 69 9.74 -3.97 -3.62
CA ARG A 69 11.08 -3.59 -4.06
C ARG A 69 11.89 -2.90 -2.96
N HIS A 70 11.25 -2.09 -2.13
CA HIS A 70 11.88 -1.48 -0.95
C HIS A 70 12.24 -2.53 0.10
N ARG A 71 11.31 -3.43 0.46
CA ARG A 71 11.55 -4.53 1.39
C ARG A 71 12.76 -5.36 0.95
N VAL A 72 12.84 -5.68 -0.34
CA VAL A 72 13.96 -6.43 -0.91
C VAL A 72 15.31 -5.72 -0.74
N ARG A 73 15.34 -4.41 -0.94
CA ARG A 73 16.56 -3.61 -0.77
C ARG A 73 16.93 -3.44 0.70
N LEU A 74 15.94 -3.26 1.57
CA LEU A 74 16.14 -3.01 3.00
C LEU A 74 16.70 -4.23 3.71
N TYR A 75 16.10 -5.43 3.53
CA TYR A 75 16.62 -6.63 4.21
C TYR A 75 18.05 -6.94 3.76
N ARG A 76 18.37 -6.76 2.45
CA ARG A 76 19.73 -6.99 1.94
C ARG A 76 20.74 -6.03 2.58
N ARG A 77 20.38 -4.75 2.72
CA ARG A 77 21.23 -3.76 3.39
C ARG A 77 21.43 -4.12 4.87
N GLN A 78 20.36 -4.45 5.58
CA GLN A 78 20.42 -4.83 6.99
C GLN A 78 21.29 -6.07 7.21
N ALA A 79 21.14 -7.09 6.36
CA ALA A 79 21.93 -8.31 6.44
C ALA A 79 23.42 -8.06 6.17
N LEU A 80 23.76 -7.19 5.21
CA LEU A 80 25.15 -6.81 4.94
C LEU A 80 25.79 -6.00 6.08
N ILE A 81 25.02 -5.12 6.73
CA ILE A 81 25.50 -4.37 7.91
C ILE A 81 25.77 -5.33 9.08
N GLN A 82 24.86 -6.28 9.34
CA GLN A 82 25.05 -7.29 10.38
C GLN A 82 26.26 -8.19 10.07
N LEU A 83 26.46 -8.56 8.81
CA LEU A 83 27.64 -9.33 8.40
C LEU A 83 28.95 -8.59 8.71
N GLN A 84 29.00 -7.28 8.48
CA GLN A 84 30.17 -6.47 8.79
C GLN A 84 30.44 -6.39 10.30
N GLN A 85 29.39 -6.38 11.13
CA GLN A 85 29.54 -6.42 12.60
C GLN A 85 30.08 -7.77 13.08
N ILE A 86 29.62 -8.86 12.46
CA ILE A 86 30.10 -10.22 12.73
C ILE A 86 31.57 -10.37 12.31
N GLU A 87 31.97 -9.79 11.17
CA GLU A 87 33.38 -9.74 10.74
C GLU A 87 34.31 -9.09 11.78
N GLN A 88 33.81 -8.09 12.51
CA GLN A 88 34.57 -7.35 13.50
C GLN A 88 34.56 -7.99 14.91
N SER A 89 33.67 -8.95 15.15
CA SER A 89 33.61 -9.69 16.42
C SER A 89 34.47 -10.95 16.36
N SER A 90 35.43 -11.07 17.28
CA SER A 90 36.32 -12.25 17.36
C SER A 90 35.66 -13.47 18.00
N ASN A 91 34.56 -13.30 18.75
CA ASN A 91 33.97 -14.39 19.54
C ASN A 91 32.67 -14.91 18.89
N ASN A 92 32.54 -16.23 18.75
CA ASN A 92 31.36 -16.93 18.20
C ASN A 92 30.90 -16.46 16.81
N GLN A 93 31.85 -16.03 15.97
CA GLN A 93 31.58 -15.49 14.64
C GLN A 93 30.74 -16.42 13.75
N VAL A 94 30.98 -17.74 13.85
CA VAL A 94 30.34 -18.76 13.03
C VAL A 94 28.87 -18.96 13.38
N VAL A 95 28.55 -18.99 14.67
CA VAL A 95 27.16 -19.13 15.16
C VAL A 95 26.35 -17.92 14.72
N ALA A 96 26.89 -16.71 14.95
CA ALA A 96 26.26 -15.46 14.53
C ALA A 96 26.05 -15.40 13.01
N LEU A 97 27.01 -15.92 12.23
CA LEU A 97 26.92 -15.97 10.78
C LEU A 97 25.78 -16.89 10.30
N ILE A 98 25.64 -18.07 10.92
CA ILE A 98 24.57 -19.02 10.58
C ILE A 98 23.20 -18.50 11.03
N GLU A 99 23.11 -17.86 12.19
CA GLU A 99 21.89 -17.18 12.62
C GLU A 99 21.50 -16.07 11.63
N LEU A 100 22.47 -15.26 11.18
CA LEU A 100 22.26 -14.24 10.17
C LEU A 100 21.77 -14.85 8.84
N LEU A 101 22.37 -15.95 8.39
CA LEU A 101 21.93 -16.69 7.20
C LEU A 101 20.48 -17.16 7.35
N LYS A 102 20.14 -17.82 8.46
CA LYS A 102 18.76 -18.28 8.73
C LYS A 102 17.75 -17.13 8.77
N LYS A 103 18.10 -16.02 9.43
CA LYS A 103 17.27 -14.81 9.48
C LYS A 103 17.09 -14.18 8.10
N THR A 104 18.15 -14.17 7.30
CA THR A 104 18.10 -13.64 5.93
C THR A 104 17.30 -14.56 5.02
N ALA A 105 17.43 -15.88 5.14
CA ALA A 105 16.61 -16.84 4.42
C ALA A 105 15.12 -16.70 4.77
N ASN A 106 14.78 -16.55 6.05
CA ASN A 106 13.39 -16.32 6.46
C ASN A 106 12.82 -15.01 5.88
N SER A 107 13.66 -13.97 5.78
CA SER A 107 13.27 -12.69 5.17
C SER A 107 13.15 -12.76 3.64
N ALA A 108 13.97 -13.58 2.99
CA ALA A 108 13.98 -13.77 1.54
C ALA A 108 12.86 -14.71 1.04
N TYR A 109 12.46 -15.70 1.86
CA TYR A 109 11.50 -16.74 1.51
C TYR A 109 10.37 -16.85 2.56
N PRO A 110 9.49 -15.83 2.64
CA PRO A 110 8.37 -15.87 3.58
C PRO A 110 7.44 -17.05 3.27
N GLY A 111 7.06 -17.80 4.30
CA GLY A 111 6.11 -18.92 4.21
C GLY A 111 6.69 -20.29 3.86
N GLN A 112 7.99 -20.39 3.56
CA GLN A 112 8.65 -21.66 3.24
C GLN A 112 9.37 -22.30 4.44
N HIS A 113 9.52 -21.58 5.56
CA HIS A 113 10.12 -22.06 6.82
C HIS A 113 11.52 -22.72 6.69
N TYR A 114 12.30 -22.39 5.64
CA TYR A 114 13.66 -22.94 5.44
C TYR A 114 14.62 -22.69 6.61
N SER A 115 14.36 -21.70 7.46
CA SER A 115 15.14 -21.46 8.69
C SER A 115 15.00 -22.56 9.74
N SER A 116 13.89 -23.32 9.70
CA SER A 116 13.62 -24.44 10.62
C SER A 116 14.32 -25.73 10.22
N LEU A 117 14.94 -25.78 9.04
CA LEU A 117 15.72 -26.93 8.60
C LEU A 117 16.90 -27.19 9.55
N SER A 118 17.27 -28.47 9.64
CA SER A 118 18.54 -28.86 10.25
C SER A 118 19.70 -28.17 9.53
N ILE A 119 20.85 -28.00 10.18
CA ILE A 119 21.94 -27.24 9.55
C ILE A 119 22.40 -27.89 8.23
N ASN A 120 22.42 -29.22 8.16
CA ASN A 120 22.87 -29.96 7.00
C ASN A 120 21.92 -29.75 5.81
N GLU A 121 20.62 -29.86 6.03
CA GLU A 121 19.60 -29.56 5.03
C GLU A 121 19.62 -28.09 4.63
N PHE A 122 19.87 -27.19 5.58
CA PHE A 122 19.97 -25.77 5.31
C PHE A 122 21.14 -25.45 4.36
N PHE A 123 22.28 -26.12 4.50
CA PHE A 123 23.40 -25.97 3.56
C PHE A 123 23.10 -26.54 2.17
N ILE A 124 22.34 -27.65 2.07
CA ILE A 124 21.84 -28.17 0.79
C ILE A 124 20.95 -27.12 0.12
N PHE A 125 20.02 -26.56 0.87
CA PHE A 125 19.16 -25.46 0.43
C PHE A 125 19.98 -24.25 -0.03
N LEU A 126 21.00 -23.83 0.71
CA LEU A 126 21.85 -22.68 0.35
C LEU A 126 22.60 -22.92 -0.97
N ALA A 127 23.12 -24.13 -1.18
CA ALA A 127 23.78 -24.52 -2.41
C ALA A 127 22.83 -24.50 -3.61
N GLN A 128 21.58 -24.94 -3.44
CA GLN A 128 20.55 -24.88 -4.49
C GLN A 128 19.99 -23.47 -4.70
N SER A 129 20.07 -22.61 -3.68
CA SER A 129 19.57 -21.23 -3.73
C SER A 129 20.49 -20.25 -4.45
N CYS A 130 21.60 -20.73 -5.01
CA CYS A 130 22.53 -19.93 -5.79
C CYS A 130 22.95 -20.67 -7.07
N PRO A 131 23.16 -19.97 -8.21
CA PRO A 131 23.66 -20.63 -9.43
C PRO A 131 25.13 -21.06 -9.30
N ALA A 132 25.87 -20.41 -8.38
CA ALA A 132 27.25 -20.71 -8.11
C ALA A 132 27.35 -21.64 -6.90
N ALA A 133 28.21 -22.67 -6.99
CA ALA A 133 28.56 -23.56 -5.88
C ALA A 133 29.41 -22.80 -4.84
N LEU A 134 28.78 -21.85 -4.14
CA LEU A 134 29.43 -20.98 -3.17
C LEU A 134 29.65 -21.69 -1.84
N PHE A 135 28.79 -22.65 -1.48
CA PHE A 135 28.92 -23.38 -0.23
C PHE A 135 29.38 -24.80 -0.51
N PRO A 136 30.64 -25.16 -0.17
CA PRO A 136 31.05 -26.56 -0.16
C PRO A 136 30.23 -27.33 0.88
N LYS A 137 30.16 -28.66 0.72
CA LYS A 137 29.47 -29.54 1.66
C LYS A 137 29.99 -29.22 3.08
N PRO A 138 29.10 -28.95 4.06
CA PRO A 138 29.52 -28.69 5.42
C PRO A 138 30.27 -29.92 5.95
N PRO A 139 31.30 -29.72 6.79
CA PRO A 139 31.97 -30.84 7.43
C PRO A 139 30.99 -31.60 8.35
N ASP A 140 31.12 -32.92 8.45
CA ASP A 140 30.13 -33.76 9.15
C ASP A 140 29.98 -33.40 10.65
N ASN A 141 30.98 -32.73 11.23
CA ASN A 141 31.01 -32.25 12.61
C ASN A 141 30.49 -30.80 12.78
N LEU A 142 29.92 -30.17 11.75
CA LEU A 142 29.46 -28.78 11.83
C LEU A 142 28.43 -28.55 12.94
N ASN A 143 27.52 -29.49 13.18
CA ASN A 143 26.58 -29.41 14.30
C ASN A 143 27.30 -29.27 15.64
N SER A 144 28.27 -30.15 15.92
CA SER A 144 29.05 -30.07 17.16
C SER A 144 29.85 -28.76 17.26
N LEU A 145 30.37 -28.23 16.14
CA LEU A 145 31.12 -26.97 16.11
C LEU A 145 30.23 -25.75 16.43
N LEU A 146 28.93 -25.81 16.16
CA LEU A 146 27.99 -24.72 16.47
C LEU A 146 27.54 -24.71 17.93
N TYR A 147 27.52 -25.87 18.56
CA TYR A 147 27.18 -26.01 19.98
C TYR A 147 28.42 -25.97 20.88
N ALA A 148 29.62 -26.18 20.32
CA ALA A 148 30.86 -26.03 21.04
C ALA A 148 31.13 -24.55 21.30
N LYS A 149 31.14 -24.20 22.59
CA LYS A 149 31.22 -22.83 23.11
C LYS A 149 32.46 -22.06 22.65
N GLU A 150 33.55 -22.76 22.35
CA GLU A 150 34.87 -22.21 22.03
C GLU A 150 35.54 -23.13 21.00
N THR A 151 35.04 -23.16 19.76
CA THR A 151 35.84 -23.75 18.68
C THR A 151 36.38 -22.65 17.80
N GLU A 152 37.70 -22.53 17.78
CA GLU A 152 38.42 -21.82 16.73
C GLU A 152 38.17 -22.59 15.43
N LEU A 153 37.17 -22.15 14.67
CA LEU A 153 37.03 -22.56 13.28
C LEU A 153 38.29 -22.09 12.56
N ASP A 154 38.81 -22.93 11.65
CA ASP A 154 39.94 -22.53 10.80
C ASP A 154 39.68 -21.13 10.24
N PRO A 155 40.55 -20.13 10.53
CA PRO A 155 40.34 -18.76 10.09
C PRO A 155 40.14 -18.66 8.57
N GLN A 156 40.73 -19.56 7.79
CA GLN A 156 40.51 -19.62 6.35
C GLN A 156 39.08 -20.05 6.00
N LEU A 157 38.55 -21.07 6.68
CA LEU A 157 37.18 -21.53 6.48
C LEU A 157 36.16 -20.45 6.91
N ALA A 158 36.42 -19.77 8.02
CA ALA A 158 35.59 -18.66 8.50
C ALA A 158 35.54 -17.52 7.47
N GLU A 159 36.69 -17.09 6.94
CA GLU A 159 36.76 -16.04 5.92
C GLU A 159 36.04 -16.45 4.63
N GLN A 160 36.20 -17.70 4.19
CA GLN A 160 35.46 -18.23 3.03
C GLN A 160 33.95 -18.21 3.28
N LEU A 161 33.48 -18.67 4.44
CA LEU A 161 32.05 -18.69 4.78
C LEU A 161 31.45 -17.28 4.76
N ILE A 162 32.17 -16.30 5.32
CA ILE A 162 31.77 -14.90 5.34
C ILE A 162 31.69 -14.34 3.91
N LYS A 163 32.71 -14.59 3.09
CA LYS A 163 32.74 -14.19 1.68
C LYS A 163 31.57 -14.79 0.90
N ASN A 164 31.31 -16.08 1.08
CA ASN A 164 30.23 -16.80 0.41
C ASN A 164 28.86 -16.28 0.86
N THR A 165 28.70 -16.00 2.16
CA THR A 165 27.49 -15.37 2.71
C THR A 165 27.23 -14.01 2.09
N ARG A 166 28.25 -13.16 1.97
CA ARG A 166 28.14 -11.85 1.31
C ARG A 166 27.66 -11.98 -0.14
N VAL A 167 28.20 -12.93 -0.90
CA VAL A 167 27.78 -13.18 -2.29
C VAL A 167 26.34 -13.68 -2.34
N TRP A 168 25.98 -14.63 -1.48
CA TRP A 168 24.63 -15.19 -1.42
C TRP A 168 23.56 -14.14 -1.06
N ILE A 169 23.81 -13.28 -0.07
CA ILE A 169 22.89 -12.18 0.30
C ILE A 169 22.59 -11.28 -0.92
N ARG A 170 23.57 -11.08 -1.80
CA ARG A 170 23.43 -10.25 -3.02
C ARG A 170 22.74 -10.99 -4.17
N GLN A 171 23.01 -12.29 -4.35
CA GLN A 171 22.72 -13.03 -5.58
C GLN A 171 21.75 -14.21 -5.44
N HIS A 172 21.21 -14.48 -4.24
CA HIS A 172 20.25 -15.58 -4.06
C HIS A 172 19.05 -15.47 -5.01
N LEU A 173 18.56 -16.63 -5.45
CA LEU A 173 17.41 -16.71 -6.35
C LEU A 173 16.13 -16.25 -5.66
N PRO A 174 15.20 -15.58 -6.36
CA PRO A 174 13.87 -15.31 -5.83
C PRO A 174 13.07 -16.62 -5.67
N SER A 175 12.12 -16.65 -4.73
CA SER A 175 11.33 -17.84 -4.38
C SER A 175 10.74 -18.60 -5.59
N HIS A 176 10.27 -17.90 -6.62
CA HIS A 176 9.67 -18.51 -7.81
C HIS A 176 10.66 -19.27 -8.72
N LYS A 177 11.97 -19.11 -8.52
CA LYS A 177 13.01 -19.83 -9.29
C LYS A 177 13.72 -20.91 -8.48
N LEU A 178 13.35 -21.07 -7.21
CA LEU A 178 13.89 -22.15 -6.40
C LEU A 178 13.14 -23.43 -6.72
N ASP A 179 13.82 -24.37 -7.37
CA ASP A 179 13.36 -25.75 -7.49
C ASP A 179 13.93 -26.55 -6.31
N TYR A 180 13.47 -26.21 -5.09
CA TYR A 180 13.80 -26.95 -3.88
C TYR A 180 12.67 -27.96 -3.62
N GLN A 181 12.86 -29.21 -4.05
CA GLN A 181 12.04 -30.31 -3.58
C GLN A 181 12.50 -30.65 -2.16
N SER A 182 11.70 -30.28 -1.16
CA SER A 182 11.87 -30.79 0.19
C SER A 182 11.84 -32.31 0.12
N LEU A 183 12.96 -32.97 0.45
CA LEU A 183 12.98 -34.40 0.72
C LEU A 183 12.04 -34.62 1.91
N CYS A 184 10.86 -35.17 1.62
CA CYS A 184 9.87 -35.58 2.62
C CYS A 184 10.41 -36.73 3.48
#